data_AF-A0A0S8B0R8-F1
#
_entry.id   AF-A0A0S8B0R8-F1
#
_cell.length_a   1.000
_cell.length_b   1.000
_cell.length_c   1.000
_cell.angle_alpha   90.00
_cell.angle_beta   90.00
_cell.angle_gamma   90.00
#
_symmetry.space_group_name_H-M   'P 1'
#
loop_
_entity.id
_entity.type
_entity.pdbx_description
1 polymer ?
#
loop_
_entity_poly.entity_id
_entity_poly.type
_entity_poly.pdbx_seq_one_letter_code
_entity_poly.pdbx_strand_id
1 'polypeptide(L)'
;MKALHSLIGAIAVLATAAGLAGAQEEPQPEPTAPRARARIHEPGTGLKEGVTPRQLRAGGRGQFEGGGFGPAVLLRQRDFLNLSDEQVAQLEQLESAVRADQDEAREVFRERQDQLRAAWRADVPDPELIRQKTADLLQVRQQVELTRVETAAKAKALLSNEQLGKVRGFQEGMRRGGRMSGDRAGHGMHRGSRSAPARMRANRRY
;
A
#
# COMPACT_ATOMS: atom_id res chain seq x y z
N MET A 1 -30.88 12.25 21.59
CA MET A 1 -31.03 10.80 21.39
C MET A 1 -31.45 10.56 19.94
N LYS A 2 -30.49 10.24 19.06
CA LYS A 2 -30.72 10.05 17.61
C LYS A 2 -30.55 8.57 17.29
N ALA A 3 -31.60 8.00 16.71
CA ALA A 3 -31.75 6.58 16.42
C ALA A 3 -30.81 6.10 15.32
N LEU A 4 -30.00 5.09 15.65
CA LEU A 4 -29.28 4.24 14.72
C LEU A 4 -30.28 3.26 14.09
N HIS A 5 -30.69 3.54 12.85
CA HIS A 5 -31.36 2.54 12.02
C HIS A 5 -30.28 1.60 11.47
N SER A 6 -30.02 0.53 12.22
CA SER A 6 -29.24 -0.63 11.79
C SER A 6 -30.11 -1.46 10.84
N LEU A 7 -29.89 -1.28 9.54
CA LEU A 7 -30.52 -2.10 8.50
C LEU A 7 -29.60 -3.30 8.22
N ILE A 8 -29.61 -4.25 9.16
CA ILE A 8 -29.01 -5.58 8.99
C ILE A 8 -29.90 -6.33 7.99
N GLY A 9 -29.51 -6.26 6.72
CA GLY A 9 -30.06 -7.14 5.68
C GLY A 9 -29.66 -8.57 5.97
N ALA A 10 -30.63 -9.37 6.42
CA ALA A 10 -30.53 -10.81 6.53
C ALA A 10 -30.37 -11.43 5.13
N ILE A 11 -29.14 -11.73 4.72
CA ILE A 11 -28.89 -12.60 3.58
C ILE A 11 -29.03 -14.04 4.08
N ALA A 12 -30.19 -14.63 3.82
CA ALA A 12 -30.41 -16.06 3.97
C ALA A 12 -29.52 -16.81 2.98
N VAL A 13 -28.44 -17.41 3.47
CA VAL A 13 -27.63 -18.37 2.69
C VAL A 13 -28.36 -19.71 2.71
N LEU A 14 -29.06 -20.00 1.61
CA LEU A 14 -29.56 -21.34 1.31
C LEU A 14 -28.35 -22.23 1.00
N ALA A 15 -27.97 -23.07 1.96
CA ALA A 15 -26.98 -24.11 1.79
C ALA A 15 -27.61 -25.27 1.00
N THR A 16 -27.43 -25.27 -0.32
CA THR A 16 -27.77 -26.42 -1.17
C THR A 16 -26.66 -27.45 -1.04
N ALA A 17 -26.88 -28.46 -0.19
CA ALA A 17 -26.04 -29.65 -0.12
C ALA A 17 -26.29 -30.52 -1.37
N ALA A 18 -25.45 -30.34 -2.40
CA ALA A 18 -25.45 -31.18 -3.59
C ALA A 18 -24.29 -32.19 -3.50
N GLY A 19 -24.67 -33.45 -3.26
CA GLY A 19 -24.04 -34.69 -3.69
C GLY A 19 -22.53 -34.74 -3.91
N LEU A 20 -21.82 -35.34 -2.95
CA LEU A 20 -20.56 -36.05 -3.20
C LEU A 20 -20.85 -37.31 -4.05
N ALA A 21 -20.80 -37.15 -5.37
CA ALA A 21 -20.59 -38.28 -6.26
C ALA A 21 -19.08 -38.54 -6.33
N GLY A 22 -18.65 -39.70 -5.82
CA GLY A 22 -17.27 -40.14 -5.84
C GLY A 22 -16.76 -40.27 -7.27
N ALA A 23 -15.88 -39.35 -7.67
CA ALA A 23 -14.97 -39.57 -8.78
C ALA A 23 -13.76 -40.32 -8.21
N GLN A 24 -13.73 -41.62 -8.48
CA GLN A 24 -12.58 -42.48 -8.27
C GLN A 24 -11.46 -41.96 -9.19
N GLU A 25 -10.47 -41.32 -8.59
CA GLU A 25 -9.30 -40.74 -9.27
C GLU A 25 -8.46 -41.89 -9.83
N GLU A 26 -8.44 -42.02 -11.16
CA GLU A 26 -7.52 -42.93 -11.85
C GLU A 26 -6.08 -42.53 -11.49
N PRO A 27 -5.20 -43.51 -11.18
CA PRO A 27 -3.81 -43.24 -10.83
C PRO A 27 -3.10 -42.60 -12.02
N GLN A 28 -2.83 -41.29 -11.92
CA GLN A 28 -2.02 -40.61 -12.93
C GLN A 28 -0.59 -41.18 -12.92
N PRO A 29 0.00 -41.48 -14.10
CA PRO A 29 1.38 -41.90 -14.19
C PRO A 29 2.29 -40.78 -13.68
N GLU A 30 3.21 -41.15 -12.77
CA GLU A 30 4.16 -40.22 -12.17
C GLU A 30 4.89 -39.38 -13.24
N PRO A 31 4.86 -38.04 -13.14
CA PRO A 31 5.71 -37.21 -13.97
C PRO A 31 7.16 -37.47 -13.59
N THR A 32 7.88 -38.18 -14.45
CA THR A 32 9.33 -38.36 -14.38
C THR A 32 9.99 -37.00 -14.18
N ALA A 33 10.49 -36.76 -12.96
CA ALA A 33 11.13 -35.52 -12.59
C ALA A 33 12.34 -35.25 -13.51
N PRO A 34 12.47 -34.06 -14.09
CA PRO A 34 13.72 -33.67 -14.74
C PRO A 34 14.83 -33.73 -13.68
N ARG A 35 15.84 -34.56 -13.93
CA ARG A 35 17.10 -34.60 -13.16
C ARG A 35 17.78 -33.24 -13.28
N ALA A 36 17.38 -32.32 -12.42
CA ALA A 36 18.06 -31.06 -12.21
C ALA A 36 19.44 -31.39 -11.61
N ARG A 37 20.46 -31.22 -12.43
CA ARG A 37 21.86 -31.28 -12.01
C ARG A 37 22.03 -30.35 -10.81
N ALA A 38 22.49 -30.94 -9.70
CA ALA A 38 22.99 -30.23 -8.55
C ALA A 38 24.07 -29.24 -9.00
N ARG A 39 23.73 -27.94 -8.99
CA ARG A 39 24.72 -26.89 -8.77
C ARG A 39 24.48 -26.36 -7.36
N ILE A 40 25.26 -26.91 -6.45
CA ILE A 40 25.47 -26.40 -5.11
C ILE A 40 26.28 -25.10 -5.25
N HIS A 41 25.58 -23.98 -5.14
CA HIS A 41 26.05 -22.62 -4.80
C HIS A 41 24.79 -21.93 -4.24
N GLU A 42 24.68 -21.25 -3.12
CA GLU A 42 25.49 -20.89 -1.96
C GLU A 42 24.45 -20.41 -0.90
N PRO A 43 24.76 -20.40 0.40
CA PRO A 43 23.93 -19.73 1.40
C PRO A 43 24.19 -18.22 1.34
N GLY A 44 23.44 -17.54 0.48
CA GLY A 44 23.40 -16.09 0.42
C GLY A 44 22.05 -15.71 -0.17
N THR A 45 21.14 -15.25 0.68
CA THR A 45 19.77 -14.82 0.34
C THR A 45 19.71 -14.20 -1.05
N GLY A 46 19.03 -14.85 -2.01
CA GLY A 46 18.93 -14.46 -3.43
C GLY A 46 18.25 -13.12 -3.74
N LEU A 47 18.35 -12.15 -2.83
CA LEU A 47 18.22 -10.74 -3.12
C LEU A 47 19.46 -10.35 -3.91
N LYS A 48 19.27 -9.98 -5.18
CA LYS A 48 20.32 -9.39 -6.03
C LYS A 48 21.15 -8.40 -5.21
N GLU A 49 22.44 -8.64 -5.07
CA GLU A 49 23.40 -7.73 -4.46
C GLU A 49 23.19 -6.33 -5.06
N GLY A 50 22.64 -5.42 -4.26
CA GLY A 50 22.30 -4.07 -4.71
C GLY A 50 20.93 -3.57 -4.23
N VAL A 51 19.98 -4.47 -3.94
CA VAL A 51 18.72 -4.06 -3.30
C VAL A 51 18.95 -3.96 -1.80
N THR A 52 19.50 -2.82 -1.37
CA THR A 52 19.69 -2.57 0.06
C THR A 52 18.35 -2.62 0.79
N PRO A 53 18.28 -3.06 2.06
CA PRO A 53 17.08 -2.92 2.89
C PRO A 53 16.55 -1.48 2.94
N ARG A 54 17.42 -0.49 2.65
CA ARG A 54 17.06 0.91 2.50
C ARG A 54 16.27 1.20 1.22
N GLN A 55 16.48 0.50 0.11
CA GLN A 55 15.64 0.59 -1.09
C GLN A 55 14.28 -0.12 -0.91
N LEU A 56 14.22 -1.20 -0.13
CA LEU A 56 12.95 -1.81 0.27
C LEU A 56 12.17 -0.92 1.26
N ARG A 57 12.86 -0.19 2.14
CA ARG A 57 12.26 0.81 3.04
C ARG A 57 11.98 2.15 2.33
N ALA A 58 12.69 2.43 1.24
CA ALA A 58 12.47 3.52 0.30
C ALA A 58 11.65 3.07 -0.93
N GLY A 59 10.85 2.02 -0.78
CA GLY A 59 9.62 1.80 -1.56
C GLY A 59 8.68 2.97 -1.28
N GLY A 60 9.04 4.11 -1.84
CA GLY A 60 8.46 5.42 -1.59
C GLY A 60 6.95 5.32 -1.74
N ARG A 61 6.27 5.96 -0.79
CA ARG A 61 4.82 6.09 -0.60
C ARG A 61 4.03 6.64 -1.83
N GLY A 62 4.45 6.42 -3.07
CA GLY A 62 3.84 7.10 -4.22
C GLY A 62 4.01 6.46 -5.60
N GLN A 63 4.50 5.22 -5.74
CA GLN A 63 4.67 4.60 -7.07
C GLN A 63 3.97 3.24 -7.26
N PHE A 64 2.93 2.94 -6.49
CA PHE A 64 2.08 1.81 -6.87
C PHE A 64 1.38 2.12 -8.21
N GLU A 65 1.22 1.08 -9.02
CA GLU A 65 0.82 1.10 -10.43
C GLU A 65 -0.58 1.68 -10.71
N GLY A 66 -1.33 2.08 -9.67
CA GLY A 66 -2.59 2.82 -9.74
C GLY A 66 -2.51 4.33 -9.44
N GLY A 67 -1.32 4.87 -9.15
CA GLY A 67 -1.16 6.19 -8.53
C GLY A 67 -1.70 7.41 -9.29
N GLY A 68 -2.00 7.29 -10.59
CA GLY A 68 -2.60 8.40 -11.36
C GLY A 68 -4.11 8.32 -11.54
N PHE A 69 -4.77 7.24 -11.13
CA PHE A 69 -6.22 7.04 -11.29
C PHE A 69 -6.99 7.13 -9.97
N GLY A 70 -6.35 7.56 -8.88
CA GLY A 70 -7.05 7.78 -7.62
C GLY A 70 -8.06 8.94 -7.73
N PRO A 71 -9.26 8.85 -7.11
CA PRO A 71 -10.30 9.89 -7.23
C PRO A 71 -9.79 11.29 -6.90
N ALA A 72 -9.08 11.44 -5.78
CA ALA A 72 -8.49 12.73 -5.37
C ALA A 72 -7.45 13.28 -6.38
N VAL A 73 -6.76 12.41 -7.13
CA VAL A 73 -5.83 12.86 -8.18
C VAL A 73 -6.60 13.40 -9.38
N LEU A 74 -7.65 12.69 -9.81
CA LEU A 74 -8.48 13.09 -10.94
C LEU A 74 -9.26 14.38 -10.64
N LEU A 75 -9.82 14.50 -9.43
CA LEU A 75 -10.52 15.72 -8.98
C LEU A 75 -9.62 16.96 -8.99
N ARG A 76 -8.35 16.82 -8.57
CA ARG A 76 -7.36 17.92 -8.69
C ARG A 76 -7.04 18.31 -10.13
N GLN A 77 -7.36 17.47 -11.10
CA GLN A 77 -7.14 17.68 -12.53
C GLN A 77 -8.45 17.92 -13.29
N ARG A 78 -9.55 18.26 -12.60
CA ARG A 78 -10.88 18.37 -13.21
C ARG A 78 -10.91 19.26 -14.46
N ASP A 79 -10.26 20.44 -14.38
CA ASP A 79 -10.26 21.43 -15.44
C ASP A 79 -9.38 20.96 -16.61
N PHE A 80 -8.24 20.33 -16.32
CA PHE A 80 -7.34 19.77 -17.34
C PHE A 80 -7.96 18.57 -18.08
N LEU A 81 -8.73 17.74 -17.37
CA LEU A 81 -9.39 16.57 -17.91
C LEU A 81 -10.76 16.90 -18.54
N ASN A 82 -11.25 18.14 -18.41
CA ASN A 82 -12.62 18.54 -18.79
C ASN A 82 -13.64 17.53 -18.25
N LEU A 83 -13.59 17.24 -16.94
CA LEU A 83 -14.55 16.32 -16.32
C LEU A 83 -15.95 16.92 -16.36
N SER A 84 -16.96 16.11 -16.68
CA SER A 84 -18.36 16.53 -16.55
C SER A 84 -18.78 16.63 -15.08
N ASP A 85 -19.83 17.39 -14.79
CA ASP A 85 -20.37 17.51 -13.43
C ASP A 85 -20.79 16.14 -12.85
N GLU A 86 -21.31 15.25 -13.70
CA GLU A 86 -21.65 13.87 -13.32
C GLU A 86 -20.40 13.05 -12.95
N GLN A 87 -19.33 13.13 -13.76
CA GLN A 87 -18.05 12.47 -13.45
C GLN A 87 -17.46 13.00 -12.14
N VAL A 88 -17.52 14.32 -11.90
CA VAL A 88 -17.04 14.94 -10.66
C VAL A 88 -17.82 14.41 -9.46
N ALA A 89 -19.15 14.41 -9.51
CA ALA A 89 -19.98 13.92 -8.41
C ALA A 89 -19.69 12.44 -8.07
N GLN A 90 -19.52 11.59 -9.09
CA GLN A 90 -19.16 10.18 -8.91
C GLN A 90 -17.76 10.00 -8.29
N LEU A 91 -16.80 10.82 -8.71
CA LEU A 91 -15.44 10.80 -8.16
C LEU A 91 -15.40 11.30 -6.70
N GLU A 92 -16.18 12.33 -6.36
CA GLU A 92 -16.31 12.81 -4.98
C GLU A 92 -16.93 11.75 -4.07
N GLN A 93 -17.96 11.05 -4.55
CA GLN A 93 -18.54 9.93 -3.83
C GLN A 93 -17.53 8.80 -3.59
N LEU A 94 -16.75 8.43 -4.62
CA LEU A 94 -15.67 7.43 -4.48
C LEU A 94 -14.58 7.90 -3.52
N GLU A 95 -14.19 9.18 -3.56
CA GLU A 95 -13.19 9.73 -2.63
C GLU A 95 -13.69 9.67 -1.18
N SER A 96 -14.93 10.07 -0.93
CA SER A 96 -15.55 10.05 0.40
C SER A 96 -15.59 8.63 0.98
N ALA A 97 -16.02 7.65 0.19
CA ALA A 97 -16.05 6.25 0.59
C ALA A 97 -14.65 5.73 0.95
N VAL A 98 -13.66 5.91 0.07
CA VAL A 98 -12.28 5.47 0.34
C VAL A 98 -11.68 6.16 1.55
N ARG A 99 -12.03 7.43 1.79
CA ARG A 99 -11.55 8.16 2.97
C ARG A 99 -12.08 7.52 4.25
N ALA A 100 -13.37 7.18 4.28
CA ALA A 100 -13.98 6.48 5.41
C ALA A 100 -13.30 5.11 5.65
N ASP A 101 -13.13 4.31 4.60
CA ASP A 101 -12.46 3.00 4.67
C ASP A 101 -11.00 3.13 5.17
N GLN A 102 -10.28 4.16 4.71
CA GLN A 102 -8.90 4.43 5.14
C GLN A 102 -8.81 4.86 6.59
N ASP A 103 -9.77 5.63 7.09
CA ASP A 103 -9.81 6.04 8.48
C ASP A 103 -10.13 4.85 9.39
N GLU A 104 -11.09 3.98 9.02
CA GLU A 104 -11.34 2.72 9.72
C GLU A 104 -10.10 1.81 9.74
N ALA A 105 -9.50 1.57 8.57
CA ALA A 105 -8.29 0.75 8.46
C ALA A 105 -7.12 1.33 9.26
N ARG A 106 -7.05 2.66 9.43
CA ARG A 106 -6.03 3.31 10.27
C ARG A 106 -6.23 2.99 11.74
N GLU A 107 -7.46 2.99 12.24
CA GLU A 107 -7.74 2.61 13.63
C GLU A 107 -7.41 1.14 13.88
N VAL A 108 -7.86 0.24 12.98
CA VAL A 108 -7.51 -1.19 13.06
C VAL A 108 -6.00 -1.38 13.02
N PHE A 109 -5.29 -0.70 12.12
CA PHE A 109 -3.84 -0.78 12.04
C PHE A 109 -3.15 -0.33 13.35
N ARG A 110 -3.60 0.77 13.96
CA ARG A 110 -3.06 1.25 15.25
C ARG A 110 -3.28 0.22 16.35
N GLU A 111 -4.48 -0.33 16.46
CA GLU A 111 -4.80 -1.36 17.45
C GLU A 111 -3.89 -2.59 17.30
N ARG A 112 -3.75 -3.13 16.08
CA ARG A 112 -2.85 -4.26 15.81
C ARG A 112 -1.39 -3.93 16.07
N GLN A 113 -0.98 -2.69 15.82
CA GLN A 113 0.38 -2.22 16.09
C GLN A 113 0.65 -2.16 17.59
N ASP A 114 -0.31 -1.70 18.37
CA ASP A 114 -0.21 -1.67 19.84
C ASP A 114 -0.16 -3.08 20.42
N GLN A 115 -0.97 -4.02 19.90
CA GLN A 115 -0.91 -5.44 20.27
C GLN A 115 0.46 -6.07 19.96
N LEU A 116 1.01 -5.82 18.77
CA LEU A 116 2.36 -6.26 18.42
C LEU A 116 3.40 -5.66 19.37
N ARG A 117 3.30 -4.36 19.67
CA ARG A 117 4.21 -3.68 20.60
C ARG A 117 4.12 -4.24 22.01
N ALA A 118 2.93 -4.62 22.46
CA ALA A 118 2.73 -5.26 23.76
C ALA A 118 3.38 -6.65 23.80
N ALA A 119 3.19 -7.48 22.76
CA ALA A 119 3.82 -8.81 22.66
C ALA A 119 5.36 -8.73 22.71
N TRP A 120 5.96 -7.72 22.07
CA TRP A 120 7.40 -7.46 22.14
C TRP A 120 7.91 -6.99 23.51
N ARG A 121 7.05 -6.43 24.35
CA ARG A 121 7.39 -5.86 25.66
C ARG A 121 7.10 -6.80 26.83
N ALA A 122 6.57 -8.00 26.56
CA ALA A 122 6.37 -9.01 27.59
C ALA A 122 7.72 -9.42 28.22
N ASP A 123 7.70 -9.81 29.51
CA ASP A 123 8.90 -10.24 30.22
C ASP A 123 9.60 -11.41 29.53
N VAL A 124 8.81 -12.31 28.93
CA VAL A 124 9.25 -13.38 28.04
C VAL A 124 8.49 -13.25 26.71
N PRO A 125 9.08 -12.64 25.67
CA PRO A 125 8.43 -12.50 24.38
C PRO A 125 8.15 -13.85 23.73
N ASP A 126 6.90 -14.08 23.32
CA ASP A 126 6.49 -15.27 22.58
C ASP A 126 6.69 -15.07 21.06
N PRO A 127 7.61 -15.81 20.42
CA PRO A 127 7.88 -15.66 18.99
C PRO A 127 6.70 -16.04 18.09
N GLU A 128 5.83 -16.97 18.51
CA GLU A 128 4.66 -17.36 17.73
C GLU A 128 3.59 -16.25 17.75
N LEU A 129 3.33 -15.69 18.93
CA LEU A 129 2.42 -14.55 19.08
C LEU A 129 2.89 -13.33 18.27
N ILE A 130 4.19 -13.03 18.30
CA ILE A 130 4.78 -11.93 17.52
C ILE A 130 4.58 -12.16 16.01
N ARG A 131 4.80 -13.40 15.54
CA ARG A 131 4.59 -13.76 14.13
C ARG A 131 3.13 -13.57 13.75
N GLN A 132 2.20 -14.05 14.58
CA GLN A 132 0.77 -13.88 14.37
C GLN A 132 0.37 -12.39 14.28
N LYS A 133 0.77 -11.55 15.25
CA LYS A 133 0.45 -10.12 15.24
C LYS A 133 1.09 -9.36 14.07
N THR A 134 2.24 -9.83 13.60
CA THR A 134 2.85 -9.31 12.39
C THR A 134 2.02 -9.66 11.15
N ALA A 135 1.50 -10.90 11.06
CA ALA A 135 0.63 -11.32 9.98
C ALA A 135 -0.68 -10.50 9.95
N ASP A 136 -1.32 -10.28 11.12
CA ASP A 136 -2.51 -9.43 11.24
C ASP A 136 -2.29 -8.02 10.66
N LEU A 137 -1.13 -7.40 10.96
CA LEU A 137 -0.79 -6.07 10.42
C LEU A 137 -0.58 -6.07 8.90
N LEU A 138 0.02 -7.13 8.36
CA LEU A 138 0.20 -7.27 6.92
C LEU A 138 -1.13 -7.43 6.20
N GLN A 139 -2.08 -8.16 6.79
CA GLN A 139 -3.43 -8.32 6.25
C GLN A 139 -4.17 -6.98 6.14
N VAL A 140 -4.10 -6.12 7.16
CA VAL A 140 -4.71 -4.78 7.11
C VAL A 140 -4.12 -3.94 5.98
N ARG A 141 -2.79 -3.99 5.79
CA ARG A 141 -2.14 -3.29 4.67
C ARG A 141 -2.58 -3.83 3.32
N GLN A 142 -2.66 -5.14 3.16
CA GLN A 142 -3.11 -5.76 1.93
C GLN A 142 -4.54 -5.32 1.59
N GLN A 143 -5.44 -5.28 2.58
CA GLN A 143 -6.82 -4.84 2.38
C GLN A 143 -6.90 -3.38 1.91
N VAL A 144 -6.08 -2.49 2.48
CA VAL A 144 -6.01 -1.08 2.04
C VAL A 144 -5.52 -0.97 0.59
N GLU A 145 -4.50 -1.74 0.21
CA GLU A 145 -3.99 -1.70 -1.16
C GLU A 145 -5.00 -2.29 -2.16
N LEU A 146 -5.71 -3.37 -1.82
CA LEU A 146 -6.80 -3.90 -2.63
C LEU A 146 -7.90 -2.86 -2.86
N THR A 147 -8.36 -2.22 -1.78
CA THR A 147 -9.37 -1.16 -1.83
C THR A 147 -8.93 0.00 -2.73
N ARG A 148 -7.65 0.38 -2.67
CA ARG A 148 -7.08 1.42 -3.55
C ARG A 148 -7.09 1.01 -5.03
N VAL A 149 -6.68 -0.22 -5.33
CA VAL A 149 -6.66 -0.74 -6.71
C VAL A 149 -8.07 -0.80 -7.28
N GLU A 150 -9.02 -1.33 -6.51
CA GLU A 150 -10.43 -1.40 -6.91
C GLU A 150 -11.03 -0.02 -7.16
N THR A 151 -10.74 0.95 -6.27
CA THR A 151 -11.20 2.32 -6.44
C THR A 151 -10.57 2.99 -7.66
N ALA A 152 -9.27 2.80 -7.87
CA ALA A 152 -8.60 3.31 -9.06
C ALA A 152 -9.18 2.71 -10.34
N ALA A 153 -9.56 1.43 -10.33
CA ALA A 153 -10.23 0.78 -11.45
C ALA A 153 -11.63 1.39 -11.71
N LYS A 154 -12.43 1.59 -10.65
CA LYS A 154 -13.74 2.27 -10.75
C LYS A 154 -13.60 3.68 -11.29
N ALA A 155 -12.70 4.48 -10.73
CA ALA A 155 -12.45 5.85 -11.17
C ALA A 155 -11.95 5.92 -12.62
N LYS A 156 -11.07 5.00 -13.03
CA LYS A 156 -10.62 4.88 -14.42
C LYS A 156 -11.77 4.56 -15.38
N ALA A 157 -12.74 3.74 -14.97
CA ALA A 157 -13.90 3.38 -15.79
C ALA A 157 -14.86 4.56 -16.04
N LEU A 158 -14.79 5.62 -15.23
CA LEU A 158 -15.59 6.83 -15.43
C LEU A 158 -15.04 7.74 -16.53
N LEU A 159 -13.78 7.55 -16.94
CA LEU A 159 -13.10 8.44 -17.88
C LEU A 159 -13.34 8.02 -19.33
N SER A 160 -13.46 9.01 -20.22
CA SER A 160 -13.45 8.78 -21.66
C SER A 160 -12.06 8.37 -22.16
N ASN A 161 -11.99 7.78 -23.36
CA ASN A 161 -10.70 7.40 -23.98
C ASN A 161 -9.73 8.58 -24.14
N GLU A 162 -10.25 9.78 -24.44
CA GLU A 162 -9.45 11.00 -24.55
C GLU A 162 -8.87 11.39 -23.17
N GLN A 163 -9.70 11.38 -22.13
CA GLN A 163 -9.28 11.65 -20.76
C GLN A 163 -8.24 10.64 -20.27
N LEU A 164 -8.42 9.35 -20.60
CA LEU A 164 -7.43 8.31 -20.31
C LEU A 164 -6.08 8.60 -20.98
N GLY A 165 -6.08 9.11 -22.21
CA GLY A 165 -4.87 9.55 -22.90
C GLY A 165 -4.14 10.68 -22.15
N LYS A 166 -4.89 11.69 -21.68
CA LYS A 166 -4.35 12.82 -20.89
C LYS A 166 -3.73 12.32 -19.57
N VAL A 167 -4.40 11.42 -18.85
CA VAL A 167 -3.87 10.84 -17.60
C VAL A 167 -2.58 10.05 -17.86
N ARG A 168 -2.53 9.23 -18.92
CA ARG A 168 -1.30 8.48 -19.29
C ARG A 168 -0.14 9.41 -19.62
N GLY A 169 -0.38 10.46 -20.40
CA GLY A 169 0.64 11.46 -20.73
C GLY A 169 1.18 12.17 -19.49
N PHE A 170 0.32 12.51 -18.54
CA PHE A 170 0.71 13.07 -17.25
C PHE A 170 1.56 12.10 -16.41
N GLN A 171 1.15 10.83 -16.32
CA GLN A 171 1.91 9.79 -15.62
C GLN A 171 3.30 9.58 -16.25
N GLU A 172 3.39 9.56 -17.58
CA GLU A 172 4.65 9.46 -18.30
C GLU A 172 5.53 10.69 -18.08
N GLY A 173 4.93 11.88 -18.07
CA GLY A 173 5.60 13.14 -17.74
C GLY A 173 6.21 13.11 -16.34
N MET A 174 5.50 12.59 -15.33
CA MET A 174 6.08 12.40 -13.99
C MET A 174 7.23 11.40 -13.97
N ARG A 175 7.09 10.28 -14.68
CA ARG A 175 8.15 9.24 -14.76
C ARG A 175 9.43 9.78 -15.40
N ARG A 176 9.31 10.66 -16.41
CA ARG A 176 10.44 11.29 -17.09
C ARG A 176 10.99 12.52 -16.35
N GLY A 177 10.11 13.34 -15.77
CA GLY A 177 10.45 14.58 -15.06
C GLY A 177 11.17 14.38 -13.71
N GLY A 178 10.99 13.23 -13.07
CA GLY A 178 11.68 12.89 -11.81
C GLY A 178 13.21 12.70 -11.94
N ARG A 179 13.76 12.64 -13.17
CA ARG A 179 15.21 12.48 -13.40
C ARG A 179 15.95 13.78 -13.71
N MET A 180 15.25 14.86 -14.07
CA MET A 180 15.92 16.12 -14.47
C MET A 180 16.15 17.12 -13.33
N SER A 181 15.71 16.82 -12.10
CA SER A 181 15.97 17.68 -10.94
C SER A 181 17.11 17.19 -10.03
N GLY A 182 17.81 16.12 -10.42
CA GLY A 182 18.94 15.54 -9.66
C GLY A 182 20.30 16.16 -9.98
N ASP A 183 20.50 16.66 -11.21
CA ASP A 183 21.83 17.08 -11.68
C ASP A 183 22.12 18.58 -11.50
N ARG A 184 21.19 19.35 -10.89
CA ARG A 184 21.36 20.78 -10.59
C ARG A 184 21.48 21.13 -9.10
N ALA A 185 21.40 20.15 -8.20
CA ALA A 185 21.64 20.35 -6.76
C ALA A 185 23.04 19.88 -6.31
N GLY A 186 23.94 19.60 -7.25
CA GLY A 186 25.32 19.19 -7.03
C GLY A 186 26.37 20.27 -7.34
N HIS A 187 25.98 21.54 -7.46
CA HIS A 187 26.93 22.65 -7.62
C HIS A 187 26.79 23.65 -6.48
N GLY A 188 27.67 23.46 -5.49
CA GLY A 188 28.51 24.54 -4.99
C GLY A 188 27.83 25.84 -4.59
N MET A 189 27.25 25.85 -3.39
CA MET A 189 27.37 27.01 -2.50
C MET A 189 27.98 26.46 -1.21
N HIS A 190 29.31 26.31 -1.15
CA HIS A 190 30.15 27.35 -0.54
C HIS A 190 29.52 27.90 0.74
N ARG A 191 30.06 27.45 1.88
CA ARG A 191 31.02 28.22 2.68
C ARG A 191 30.33 29.38 3.40
N GLY A 192 30.26 29.26 4.72
CA GLY A 192 29.70 30.28 5.60
C GLY A 192 29.26 29.65 6.91
N SER A 193 30.15 29.03 7.68
CA SER A 193 30.88 29.79 8.69
C SER A 193 29.91 30.55 9.61
N ARG A 194 29.18 29.86 10.49
CA ARG A 194 28.74 30.46 11.76
C ARG A 194 28.94 29.48 12.88
N SER A 195 30.14 29.56 13.45
CA SER A 195 30.46 29.27 14.83
C SER A 195 29.23 29.44 15.74
N ALA A 196 28.80 28.36 16.37
CA ALA A 196 27.96 28.48 17.55
C ALA A 196 28.83 29.00 18.70
N PRO A 197 28.43 30.09 19.40
CA PRO A 197 29.10 30.47 20.63
C PRO A 197 28.80 29.44 21.71
N ALA A 198 29.85 29.02 22.40
CA ALA A 198 29.79 28.19 23.59
C ALA A 198 28.80 28.79 24.60
N ARG A 199 27.65 28.15 24.80
CA ARG A 199 26.76 28.47 25.92
C ARG A 199 27.31 27.76 27.16
N MET A 200 27.99 28.53 28.00
CA MET A 200 28.31 28.21 29.38
C MET A 200 27.05 27.68 30.10
N ARG A 201 27.13 26.45 30.61
CA ARG A 201 26.23 25.94 31.65
C ARG A 201 26.66 26.55 32.97
N ALA A 202 25.94 27.56 33.44
CA ALA A 202 26.05 28.01 34.83
C ALA A 202 25.36 27.01 35.75
N ASN A 203 26.14 26.48 36.70
CA ASN A 203 25.69 25.83 37.92
C ASN A 203 24.66 26.70 38.64
N ARG A 204 23.50 26.14 38.99
CA ARG A 204 22.68 26.67 40.07
C ARG A 204 22.35 25.51 41.02
N ARG A 205 23.20 25.38 42.05
CA ARG A 205 22.89 24.67 43.29
C ARG A 205 21.92 25.53 44.09
N TYR A 206 20.82 24.96 44.54
CA TYR A 206 20.22 25.19 45.86
C TYR A 206 19.54 23.89 46.27
#